data_AF-A0A6M0C1Q9-F1
#
_entry.id   AF-A0A6M0C1Q9-F1
#
_cell.length_a   1.000
_cell.length_b   1.000
_cell.length_c   1.000
_cell.angle_alpha   90.00
_cell.angle_beta   90.00
_cell.angle_gamma   90.00
#
_symmetry.space_group_name_H-M   'P 1'
#
loop_
_entity.id
_entity.type
_entity.pdbx_description
1 polymer ?
#
loop_
_entity_poly.entity_id
_entity_poly.type
_entity_poly.pdbx_seq_one_letter_code
_entity_poly.pdbx_strand_id
1 'polypeptide(L)'
;MSEFNQWVTPLKRTVSEKTPKGGTIEYEDFPTTIDVTGPLLYTLIQQQWQQVQIGHVVEGGVLELEFTEPPKLCLIYDGYLTVATPAWHLHLCLEKNLGGPHCTTPIELREKRLLSRAALYRRLNPEGVAKSWGIQFWNGAGEKLMTIFLPNPFLGEDEDYLPVKKAEFSKLALYEELREIYVLGTRPIPFNSNPLKRPYLSVCRSSRCYPSRKWQPIFDALQTAVKTSELDIDVITSGCLEVCKMGPVVFYSGDRTWYTRVNSDVAGRIVNEHLLAGVKLSKNLYPK
;
A
#
# COMPACT_ATOMS: atom_id res chain seq x y z
N MET A 1 -3.25 -11.61 -17.66
CA MET A 1 -3.23 -11.38 -16.20
C MET A 1 -3.91 -12.58 -15.58
N SER A 2 -3.34 -13.21 -14.55
CA SER A 2 -4.08 -14.23 -13.78
C SER A 2 -5.29 -13.55 -13.16
N GLU A 3 -6.43 -14.22 -13.16
CA GLU A 3 -7.60 -13.74 -12.42
C GLU A 3 -7.26 -13.60 -10.93
N PHE A 4 -7.81 -12.57 -10.30
CA PHE A 4 -7.64 -12.33 -8.87
C PHE A 4 -8.26 -13.49 -8.08
N ASN A 5 -7.45 -14.19 -7.28
CA ASN A 5 -7.94 -15.29 -6.45
C ASN A 5 -8.27 -14.78 -5.04
N GLN A 6 -9.53 -14.92 -4.64
CA GLN A 6 -10.00 -14.55 -3.31
C GLN A 6 -9.51 -15.50 -2.20
N TRP A 7 -9.03 -16.69 -2.55
CA TRP A 7 -8.61 -17.69 -1.58
C TRP A 7 -7.10 -17.71 -1.39
N VAL A 8 -6.66 -17.38 -0.18
CA VAL A 8 -5.25 -17.44 0.20
C VAL A 8 -4.84 -18.90 0.37
N THR A 9 -3.74 -19.29 -0.28
CA THR A 9 -3.10 -20.59 0.00
C THR A 9 -2.22 -20.44 1.25
N PRO A 10 -2.55 -21.09 2.38
CA PRO A 10 -1.80 -20.94 3.62
C PRO A 10 -0.34 -21.40 3.49
N LEU A 11 0.59 -20.65 4.08
CA LEU A 11 2.00 -21.09 4.17
C LEU A 11 2.22 -22.16 5.24
N LYS A 12 1.31 -22.27 6.23
CA LYS A 12 1.40 -23.20 7.37
C LYS A 12 2.74 -23.13 8.10
N ARG A 13 3.29 -21.91 8.21
CA ARG A 13 4.58 -21.66 8.84
C ARG A 13 4.41 -20.80 10.08
N THR A 14 4.81 -21.34 11.22
CA THR A 14 4.87 -20.63 12.49
C THR A 14 6.33 -20.56 12.96
N VAL A 15 6.74 -19.38 13.39
CA VAL A 15 8.09 -19.12 13.92
C VAL A 15 7.96 -18.48 15.29
N SER A 16 8.82 -18.85 16.23
CA SER A 16 8.82 -18.27 17.58
C SER A 16 10.19 -17.68 17.91
N GLU A 17 10.18 -16.49 18.52
CA GLU A 17 11.39 -15.79 18.96
C GLU A 17 11.30 -15.52 20.46
N LYS A 18 12.35 -15.85 21.22
CA LYS A 18 12.41 -15.54 22.66
C LYS A 18 12.69 -14.06 22.87
N THR A 19 11.97 -13.46 23.81
CA THR A 19 12.23 -12.09 24.24
C THR A 19 13.21 -12.08 25.42
N PRO A 20 14.02 -11.02 25.60
CA PRO A 20 14.98 -10.94 26.70
C PRO A 20 14.35 -11.08 28.10
N LYS A 21 13.06 -10.75 28.25
CA LYS A 21 12.30 -10.83 29.51
C LYS A 21 11.61 -12.19 29.71
N GLY A 22 11.98 -13.22 28.97
CA GLY A 22 11.46 -14.59 29.11
C GLY A 22 10.13 -14.86 28.39
N GLY A 23 9.49 -13.85 27.80
CA GLY A 23 8.34 -14.01 26.92
C GLY A 23 8.71 -14.58 25.54
N THR A 24 7.72 -14.77 24.68
CA THR A 24 7.91 -15.29 23.31
C THR A 24 7.10 -14.46 22.32
N ILE A 25 7.64 -14.17 21.14
CA ILE A 25 6.87 -13.65 20.01
C ILE A 25 6.59 -14.82 19.08
N GLU A 26 5.32 -15.08 18.79
CA GLU A 26 4.90 -16.04 17.77
C GLU A 26 4.55 -15.28 16.50
N TYR A 27 5.00 -15.80 15.37
CA TYR A 27 4.72 -15.30 14.03
C TYR A 27 4.05 -16.39 13.21
N GLU A 28 2.89 -16.10 12.65
CA GLU A 28 2.21 -16.94 11.68
C GLU A 28 2.33 -16.30 10.30
N ASP A 29 3.19 -16.87 9.47
CA ASP A 29 3.53 -16.31 8.16
C ASP A 29 2.38 -16.50 7.16
N PHE A 30 2.15 -15.49 6.31
CA PHE A 30 1.20 -15.54 5.20
C PHE A 30 1.85 -15.08 3.88
N PRO A 31 1.29 -15.43 2.71
CA PRO A 31 1.88 -15.10 1.42
C PRO A 31 2.01 -13.59 1.19
N THR A 32 3.12 -13.18 0.57
CA THR A 32 3.46 -11.75 0.35
C THR A 32 3.12 -11.23 -1.04
N THR A 33 2.44 -12.02 -1.87
CA THR A 33 2.02 -11.59 -3.21
C THR A 33 1.11 -10.36 -3.12
N ILE A 34 1.15 -9.50 -4.15
CA ILE A 34 0.35 -8.27 -4.18
C ILE A 34 -1.16 -8.53 -4.07
N ASP A 35 -1.64 -9.68 -4.57
CA ASP A 35 -3.06 -10.06 -4.46
C ASP A 35 -3.47 -10.55 -3.08
N VAL A 36 -2.51 -10.80 -2.19
CA VAL A 36 -2.78 -11.14 -0.78
C VAL A 36 -2.57 -9.91 0.10
N THR A 37 -1.42 -9.26 -0.04
CA THR A 37 -1.05 -8.09 0.78
C THR A 37 -1.80 -6.82 0.40
N GLY A 38 -2.20 -6.68 -0.87
CA GLY A 38 -2.91 -5.50 -1.34
C GLY A 38 -4.28 -5.33 -0.71
N PRO A 39 -5.18 -6.34 -0.79
CA PRO A 39 -6.45 -6.32 -0.08
C PRO A 39 -6.31 -6.16 1.44
N LEU A 40 -5.35 -6.87 2.06
CA LEU A 40 -5.06 -6.74 3.50
C LEU A 40 -4.76 -5.30 3.89
N LEU A 41 -3.79 -4.68 3.22
CA LEU A 41 -3.36 -3.33 3.52
C LEU A 41 -4.45 -2.31 3.18
N TYR A 42 -5.22 -2.52 2.11
CA TYR A 42 -6.38 -1.68 1.81
C TYR A 42 -7.43 -1.76 2.92
N THR A 43 -7.81 -2.95 3.39
CA THR A 43 -8.74 -3.09 4.51
C THR A 43 -8.23 -2.36 5.74
N LEU A 44 -6.96 -2.56 6.13
CA LEU A 44 -6.41 -1.93 7.34
C LEU A 44 -6.31 -0.41 7.23
N ILE A 45 -5.92 0.11 6.07
CA ILE A 45 -5.58 1.53 5.89
C ILE A 45 -6.75 2.37 5.40
N GLN A 46 -7.68 1.80 4.64
CA GLN A 46 -8.84 2.53 4.10
C GLN A 46 -10.14 2.23 4.85
N GLN A 47 -10.34 0.99 5.33
CA GLN A 47 -11.60 0.57 5.95
C GLN A 47 -11.53 0.53 7.48
N GLN A 48 -10.36 0.18 8.04
CA GLN A 48 -10.16 -0.06 9.47
C GLN A 48 -9.12 0.88 10.10
N TRP A 49 -8.88 2.03 9.48
CA TRP A 49 -7.83 2.96 9.90
C TRP A 49 -7.99 3.45 11.34
N GLN A 50 -9.23 3.54 11.85
CA GLN A 50 -9.52 3.93 13.23
C GLN A 50 -9.07 2.88 14.26
N GLN A 51 -8.85 1.63 13.82
CA GLN A 51 -8.57 0.51 14.71
C GLN A 51 -7.09 0.14 14.74
N VAL A 52 -6.26 0.73 13.87
CA VAL A 52 -4.88 0.31 13.67
C VAL A 52 -3.92 1.49 13.75
N GLN A 53 -2.72 1.21 14.26
CA GLN A 53 -1.60 2.14 14.23
C GLN A 53 -0.47 1.53 13.40
N ILE A 54 0.34 2.38 12.78
CA ILE A 54 1.45 1.96 11.94
C ILE A 54 2.75 2.28 12.65
N GLY A 55 3.61 1.27 12.81
CA GLY A 55 4.90 1.38 13.46
C GLY A 55 6.08 1.10 12.54
N HIS A 56 7.22 1.68 12.90
CA HIS A 56 8.54 1.18 12.53
C HIS A 56 9.31 0.89 13.82
N VAL A 57 9.45 -0.40 14.14
CA VAL A 57 10.05 -0.86 15.39
C VAL A 57 11.38 -1.55 15.09
N VAL A 58 12.46 -0.91 15.50
CA VAL A 58 13.82 -1.45 15.42
C VAL A 58 14.51 -1.35 16.78
N GLU A 59 15.61 -2.06 16.95
CA GLU A 59 16.37 -1.97 18.20
C GLU A 59 16.92 -0.55 18.38
N GLY A 60 16.62 0.06 19.52
CA GLY A 60 17.02 1.44 19.83
C GLY A 60 16.14 2.55 19.25
N GLY A 61 15.07 2.23 18.52
CA GLY A 61 14.19 3.27 17.95
C GLY A 61 12.80 2.77 17.57
N VAL A 62 11.78 3.57 17.92
CA VAL A 62 10.38 3.31 17.59
C VAL A 62 9.75 4.59 17.06
N LEU A 63 9.03 4.45 15.94
CA LEU A 63 8.11 5.44 15.44
C LEU A 63 6.73 4.80 15.36
N GLU A 64 5.72 5.47 15.87
CA GLU A 64 4.32 5.06 15.76
C GLU A 64 3.51 6.21 15.17
N LEU A 65 2.65 5.86 14.23
CA LEU A 65 1.83 6.77 13.46
C LEU A 65 0.39 6.35 13.63
N GLU A 66 -0.42 7.30 14.09
CA GLU A 66 -1.86 7.16 14.20
C GLU A 66 -2.55 7.88 13.03
N PHE A 67 -3.70 7.34 12.64
CA PHE A 67 -4.63 8.01 11.73
C PHE A 67 -5.61 8.86 12.52
N THR A 68 -5.61 10.17 12.28
CA THR A 68 -6.62 11.09 12.84
C THR A 68 -7.79 11.33 11.90
N GLU A 69 -7.61 11.01 10.62
CA GLU A 69 -8.62 11.07 9.56
C GLU A 69 -8.32 9.99 8.51
N PRO A 70 -9.30 9.64 7.65
CA PRO A 70 -9.06 8.72 6.54
C PRO A 70 -7.91 9.22 5.65
N PRO A 71 -7.02 8.34 5.16
CA PRO A 71 -5.92 8.76 4.32
C PRO A 71 -6.41 9.34 2.99
N LYS A 72 -5.81 10.46 2.58
CA LYS A 72 -6.11 11.16 1.31
C LYS A 72 -5.66 10.39 0.08
N LEU A 73 -4.72 9.46 0.25
CA LEU A 73 -4.15 8.64 -0.81
C LEU A 73 -3.80 7.26 -0.25
N CYS A 74 -4.13 6.20 -0.99
CA CYS A 74 -3.66 4.84 -0.75
C CYS A 74 -3.62 4.11 -2.10
N LEU A 75 -2.43 3.98 -2.69
CA LEU A 75 -2.24 3.37 -4.02
C LEU A 75 -0.83 2.80 -4.18
N ILE A 76 -0.61 2.02 -5.24
CA ILE A 76 0.73 1.58 -5.63
C ILE A 76 1.31 2.54 -6.66
N TYR A 77 2.46 3.13 -6.37
CA TYR A 77 3.28 3.89 -7.32
C TYR A 77 4.67 3.29 -7.41
N ASP A 78 5.08 2.89 -8.62
CA ASP A 78 6.39 2.29 -8.93
C ASP A 78 6.83 1.22 -7.90
N GLY A 79 5.92 0.29 -7.61
CA GLY A 79 6.14 -0.82 -6.68
C GLY A 79 5.93 -0.53 -5.20
N TYR A 80 5.73 0.74 -4.83
CA TYR A 80 5.48 1.14 -3.44
C TYR A 80 4.00 1.43 -3.20
N LEU A 81 3.40 0.75 -2.22
CA LEU A 81 2.24 1.30 -1.53
C LEU A 81 2.63 2.66 -0.97
N THR A 82 1.88 3.67 -1.36
CA THR A 82 2.04 5.05 -0.92
C THR A 82 0.76 5.47 -0.22
N VAL A 83 0.89 5.82 1.06
CA VAL A 83 -0.20 6.34 1.87
C VAL A 83 0.14 7.75 2.28
N ALA A 84 -0.82 8.67 2.14
CA ALA A 84 -0.64 10.06 2.54
C ALA A 84 -1.82 10.52 3.39
N THR A 85 -1.50 11.07 4.57
CA THR A 85 -2.41 11.81 5.44
C THR A 85 -2.04 13.30 5.37
N PRO A 86 -2.76 14.21 6.07
CA PRO A 86 -2.32 15.60 6.18
C PRO A 86 -0.96 15.77 6.88
N ALA A 87 -0.67 14.91 7.86
CA ALA A 87 0.46 15.09 8.78
C ALA A 87 1.69 14.28 8.37
N TRP A 88 1.49 13.13 7.72
CA TRP A 88 2.57 12.20 7.42
C TRP A 88 2.29 11.41 6.13
N HIS A 89 3.34 10.80 5.59
CA HIS A 89 3.23 9.81 4.52
C HIS A 89 4.07 8.59 4.85
N LEU A 90 3.77 7.46 4.20
CA LEU A 90 4.61 6.26 4.27
C LEU A 90 4.70 5.58 2.91
N HIS A 91 5.73 4.74 2.78
CA HIS A 91 5.96 3.92 1.61
C HIS A 91 6.34 2.49 2.00
N LEU A 92 5.69 1.49 1.40
CA LEU A 92 6.01 0.06 1.59
C LEU A 92 6.15 -0.63 0.22
N CYS A 93 7.29 -1.29 -0.04
CA CYS A 93 7.56 -1.91 -1.34
C CYS A 93 6.83 -3.25 -1.46
N LEU A 94 5.72 -3.28 -2.21
CA LEU A 94 4.89 -4.49 -2.42
C LEU A 94 5.11 -5.15 -3.78
N GLU A 95 5.62 -4.39 -4.76
CA GLU A 95 6.03 -4.91 -6.05
C GLU A 95 7.43 -4.40 -6.40
N LYS A 96 8.03 -4.96 -7.45
CA LYS A 96 9.37 -4.55 -7.90
C LYS A 96 9.36 -3.06 -8.21
N ASN A 97 10.16 -2.29 -7.47
CA ASN A 97 10.41 -0.89 -7.79
C ASN A 97 11.30 -0.80 -9.03
N LEU A 98 10.83 -0.15 -10.09
CA LEU A 98 11.54 -0.16 -11.36
C LEU A 98 12.43 1.06 -11.52
N GLY A 99 12.12 2.19 -10.88
CA GLY A 99 12.90 3.43 -11.01
C GLY A 99 12.38 4.26 -12.19
N GLY A 100 11.05 4.41 -12.24
CA GLY A 100 10.37 5.20 -13.26
C GLY A 100 10.42 4.59 -14.68
N PRO A 101 10.22 5.42 -15.73
CA PRO A 101 10.03 4.95 -17.11
C PRO A 101 11.24 4.22 -17.70
N HIS A 102 12.46 4.56 -17.29
CA HIS A 102 13.69 3.92 -17.79
C HIS A 102 14.09 2.67 -17.01
N CYS A 103 13.30 2.29 -16.01
CA CYS A 103 13.58 1.12 -15.17
C CYS A 103 15.00 1.13 -14.58
N THR A 104 15.43 2.26 -13.99
CA THR A 104 16.82 2.49 -13.56
C THR A 104 17.21 1.77 -12.27
N THR A 105 16.25 1.28 -11.47
CA THR A 105 16.56 0.55 -10.24
C THR A 105 17.25 -0.78 -10.58
N PRO A 106 18.47 -1.07 -10.10
CA PRO A 106 19.15 -2.35 -10.35
C PRO A 106 18.38 -3.56 -9.80
N ILE A 107 18.45 -4.71 -10.49
CA ILE A 107 17.67 -5.93 -10.12
C ILE A 107 17.88 -6.33 -8.66
N GLU A 108 19.14 -6.42 -8.21
CA GLU A 108 19.50 -6.77 -6.83
C GLU A 108 18.83 -5.82 -5.81
N LEU A 109 18.76 -4.53 -6.14
CA LEU A 109 18.12 -3.54 -5.27
C LEU A 109 16.59 -3.68 -5.28
N ARG A 110 15.98 -4.11 -6.39
CA ARG A 110 14.54 -4.43 -6.44
C ARG A 110 14.22 -5.58 -5.51
N GLU A 111 15.03 -6.64 -5.57
CA GLU A 111 14.89 -7.83 -4.73
C GLU A 111 15.10 -7.50 -3.26
N LYS A 112 16.13 -6.71 -2.94
CA LYS A 112 16.39 -6.25 -1.57
C LYS A 112 15.19 -5.48 -1.00
N ARG A 113 14.61 -4.56 -1.77
CA ARG A 113 13.51 -3.67 -1.32
C ARG A 113 12.19 -4.39 -1.16
N LEU A 114 11.91 -5.37 -2.03
CA LEU A 114 10.62 -6.03 -2.13
C LEU A 114 10.26 -6.75 -0.83
N LEU A 115 8.99 -6.63 -0.43
CA LEU A 115 8.41 -7.42 0.65
C LEU A 115 8.62 -8.93 0.39
N SER A 116 9.28 -9.61 1.32
CA SER A 116 9.62 -11.04 1.18
C SER A 116 8.93 -11.92 2.23
N ARG A 117 8.59 -11.35 3.39
CA ARG A 117 7.88 -12.04 4.47
C ARG A 117 6.87 -11.11 5.12
N ALA A 118 5.72 -11.66 5.49
CA ALA A 118 4.71 -11.00 6.30
C ALA A 118 4.12 -12.03 7.28
N ALA A 119 3.82 -11.59 8.50
CA ALA A 119 3.27 -12.47 9.53
C ALA A 119 2.34 -11.73 10.48
N LEU A 120 1.23 -12.38 10.86
CA LEU A 120 0.52 -12.00 12.06
C LEU A 120 1.39 -12.41 13.25
N TYR A 121 1.53 -11.54 14.24
CA TYR A 121 2.27 -11.85 15.44
C TYR A 121 1.42 -11.74 16.70
N ARG A 122 1.82 -12.52 17.70
CA ARG A 122 1.38 -12.36 19.10
C ARG A 122 2.58 -12.34 20.01
N ARG A 123 2.60 -11.42 20.98
CA ARG A 123 3.60 -11.40 22.05
C ARG A 123 3.02 -12.08 23.28
N LEU A 124 3.62 -13.20 23.67
CA LEU A 124 3.31 -13.96 24.86
C LEU A 124 4.21 -13.52 26.02
N ASN A 125 3.63 -13.41 27.21
CA ASN A 125 4.41 -13.28 28.44
C ASN A 125 5.10 -14.62 28.82
N PRO A 126 5.93 -14.67 29.89
CA PRO A 126 6.58 -15.91 30.32
C PRO A 126 5.61 -17.06 30.63
N GLU A 127 4.38 -16.75 31.02
CA GLU A 127 3.31 -17.72 31.29
C GLU A 127 2.59 -18.22 30.03
N GLY A 128 2.99 -17.77 28.83
CA GLY A 128 2.40 -18.19 27.55
C GLY A 128 1.10 -17.48 27.18
N VAL A 129 0.72 -16.43 27.91
CA VAL A 129 -0.50 -15.64 27.67
C VAL A 129 -0.19 -14.51 26.69
N ALA A 130 -0.96 -14.42 25.60
CA ALA A 130 -0.85 -13.34 24.62
C ALA A 130 -1.24 -11.98 25.23
N LYS A 131 -0.40 -10.96 24.99
CA LYS A 131 -0.52 -9.59 25.53
C LYS A 131 -0.53 -8.49 24.48
N SER A 132 -0.15 -8.80 23.24
CA SER A 132 -0.14 -7.84 22.12
C SER A 132 -0.22 -8.60 20.81
N TRP A 133 -0.89 -8.00 19.82
CA TRP A 133 -1.17 -8.54 18.51
C TRP A 133 -0.77 -7.52 17.45
N GLY A 134 -0.36 -7.99 16.28
CA GLY A 134 -0.06 -7.12 15.16
C GLY A 134 0.35 -7.86 13.92
N ILE A 135 0.84 -7.12 12.93
CA ILE A 135 1.39 -7.65 11.69
C ILE A 135 2.79 -7.10 11.51
N GLN A 136 3.73 -7.94 11.13
CA GLN A 136 5.10 -7.54 10.82
C GLN A 136 5.44 -7.86 9.37
N PHE A 137 6.13 -6.93 8.72
CA PHE A 137 6.60 -7.03 7.35
C PHE A 137 8.12 -6.98 7.28
N TRP A 138 8.73 -7.75 6.37
CA TRP A 138 10.17 -7.77 6.12
C TRP A 138 10.48 -7.75 4.63
N ASN A 139 11.62 -7.17 4.25
CA ASN A 139 12.09 -7.11 2.87
C ASN A 139 12.97 -8.31 2.46
N GLY A 140 13.44 -8.34 1.22
CA GLY A 140 14.31 -9.40 0.70
C GLY A 140 15.64 -9.61 1.44
N ALA A 141 16.09 -8.62 2.22
CA ALA A 141 17.26 -8.74 3.10
C ALA A 141 16.92 -9.19 4.53
N GLY A 142 15.64 -9.46 4.84
CA GLY A 142 15.20 -9.82 6.19
C GLY A 142 15.13 -8.62 7.15
N GLU A 143 15.22 -7.38 6.64
CA GLU A 143 15.10 -6.17 7.44
C GLU A 143 13.61 -5.91 7.74
N LYS A 144 13.28 -5.51 8.99
CA LYS A 144 11.92 -5.12 9.37
C LYS A 144 11.54 -3.84 8.64
N LEU A 145 10.42 -3.87 7.91
CA LEU A 145 9.93 -2.73 7.14
C LEU A 145 8.91 -1.91 7.92
N MET A 146 7.83 -2.57 8.35
CA MET A 146 6.65 -1.93 8.93
C MET A 146 5.98 -2.90 9.89
N THR A 147 5.40 -2.34 10.94
CA THR A 147 4.55 -3.03 11.90
C THR A 147 3.16 -2.42 11.82
N ILE A 148 2.10 -3.22 11.85
CA ILE A 148 0.75 -2.74 12.09
C ILE A 148 0.35 -3.24 13.48
N PHE A 149 0.05 -2.32 14.38
CA PHE A 149 -0.49 -2.65 15.69
C PHE A 149 -1.98 -2.85 15.56
N LEU A 150 -2.46 -4.00 16.03
CA LEU A 150 -3.88 -4.35 16.02
C LEU A 150 -4.49 -4.07 17.40
N PRO A 151 -5.82 -3.96 17.52
CA PRO A 151 -6.48 -3.66 18.78
C PRO A 151 -6.06 -4.61 19.90
N ASN A 152 -5.75 -4.03 21.07
CA ASN A 152 -5.28 -4.76 22.24
C ASN A 152 -6.37 -4.82 23.33
N PRO A 153 -6.86 -6.02 23.72
CA PRO A 153 -7.81 -6.21 24.82
C PRO A 153 -7.39 -5.61 26.16
N PHE A 154 -6.09 -5.44 26.38
CA PHE A 154 -5.55 -4.92 27.63
C PHE A 154 -5.33 -3.40 27.61
N LEU A 155 -5.67 -2.68 26.54
CA LEU A 155 -5.57 -1.21 26.48
C LEU A 155 -6.96 -0.57 26.61
N GLY A 156 -7.10 0.37 27.54
CA GLY A 156 -8.27 1.24 27.72
C GLY A 156 -8.33 2.39 26.72
N GLU A 157 -9.28 3.32 26.92
CA GLU A 157 -9.47 4.48 26.04
C GLU A 157 -8.30 5.48 26.10
N ASP A 158 -7.68 5.64 27.28
CA ASP A 158 -6.53 6.55 27.49
C ASP A 158 -5.18 5.81 27.45
N GLU A 159 -5.10 4.71 26.70
CA GLU A 159 -3.94 3.78 26.66
C GLU A 159 -3.61 3.11 28.01
N ASP A 160 -4.54 3.15 28.96
CA ASP A 160 -4.42 2.49 30.26
C ASP A 160 -4.21 0.99 30.10
N TYR A 161 -3.22 0.42 30.77
CA TYR A 161 -3.09 -1.03 30.79
C TYR A 161 -4.10 -1.66 31.77
N LEU A 162 -5.14 -2.27 31.21
CA LEU A 162 -6.24 -2.89 31.94
C LEU A 162 -5.81 -4.20 32.64
N PRO A 163 -6.26 -4.46 33.87
CA PRO A 163 -6.08 -5.76 34.51
C PRO A 163 -6.86 -6.84 33.75
N VAL A 164 -6.41 -8.10 33.84
CA VAL A 164 -6.97 -9.23 33.07
C VAL A 164 -8.50 -9.35 33.19
N LYS A 165 -9.05 -9.08 34.37
CA LYS A 165 -10.52 -9.16 34.63
C LYS A 165 -11.33 -8.08 33.89
N LYS A 166 -10.68 -7.02 33.42
CA LYS A 166 -11.27 -5.93 32.66
C LYS A 166 -10.87 -5.96 31.18
N ALA A 167 -10.17 -7.00 30.73
CA ALA A 167 -9.72 -7.09 29.35
C ALA A 167 -10.91 -7.25 28.39
N GLU A 168 -10.90 -6.47 27.31
CA GLU A 168 -11.97 -6.42 26.32
C GLU A 168 -11.64 -7.31 25.12
N PHE A 169 -11.87 -8.62 25.25
CA PHE A 169 -11.50 -9.59 24.21
C PHE A 169 -12.27 -9.43 22.89
N SER A 170 -13.40 -8.71 22.88
CA SER A 170 -14.09 -8.32 21.64
C SER A 170 -13.19 -7.52 20.68
N LYS A 171 -12.17 -6.81 21.20
CA LYS A 171 -11.17 -6.12 20.38
C LYS A 171 -10.39 -7.05 19.45
N LEU A 172 -10.34 -8.35 19.74
CA LEU A 172 -9.66 -9.34 18.88
C LEU A 172 -10.43 -9.70 17.61
N ALA A 173 -11.67 -9.22 17.41
CA ALA A 173 -12.48 -9.56 16.24
C ALA A 173 -11.74 -9.31 14.91
N LEU A 174 -11.06 -8.16 14.78
CA LEU A 174 -10.26 -7.85 13.59
C LEU A 174 -9.08 -8.82 13.44
N TYR A 175 -8.36 -9.14 14.51
CA TYR A 175 -7.24 -10.08 14.45
C TYR A 175 -7.70 -11.47 13.97
N GLU A 176 -8.79 -12.00 14.54
CA GLU A 176 -9.30 -13.32 14.18
C GLU A 176 -9.79 -13.37 12.73
N GLU A 177 -10.51 -12.35 12.27
CA GLU A 177 -10.94 -12.26 10.86
C GLU A 177 -9.74 -12.24 9.90
N LEU A 178 -8.71 -11.43 10.18
CA LEU A 178 -7.49 -11.39 9.38
C LEU A 178 -6.78 -12.74 9.38
N ARG A 179 -6.75 -13.43 10.53
CA ARG A 179 -6.12 -14.75 10.65
C ARG A 179 -6.86 -15.81 9.84
N GLU A 180 -8.20 -15.83 9.89
CA GLU A 180 -9.05 -16.72 9.08
C GLU A 180 -8.81 -16.55 7.58
N ILE A 181 -8.70 -15.29 7.12
CA ILE A 181 -8.50 -14.98 5.70
C ILE A 181 -7.06 -15.26 5.26
N TYR A 182 -6.09 -14.64 5.91
CA TYR A 182 -4.72 -14.52 5.38
C TYR A 182 -3.78 -15.63 5.86
N VAL A 183 -4.00 -16.17 7.06
CA VAL A 183 -3.14 -17.23 7.63
C VAL A 183 -3.75 -18.60 7.39
N LEU A 184 -5.04 -18.78 7.72
CA LEU A 184 -5.72 -20.07 7.66
C LEU A 184 -6.33 -20.37 6.29
N GLY A 185 -6.67 -19.34 5.51
CA GLY A 185 -7.33 -19.49 4.21
C GLY A 185 -8.73 -20.11 4.30
N THR A 186 -9.39 -20.00 5.46
CA THR A 186 -10.73 -20.57 5.71
C THR A 186 -11.86 -19.62 5.33
N ARG A 187 -11.53 -18.37 5.03
CA ARG A 187 -12.46 -17.33 4.60
C ARG A 187 -11.89 -16.60 3.37
N PRO A 188 -12.70 -16.22 2.38
CA PRO A 188 -12.20 -15.51 1.22
C PRO A 188 -11.83 -14.06 1.55
N ILE A 189 -10.88 -13.51 0.81
CA ILE A 189 -10.61 -12.07 0.75
C ILE A 189 -11.90 -11.36 0.28
N PRO A 190 -12.40 -10.34 0.99
CA PRO A 190 -13.71 -9.72 0.74
C PRO A 190 -13.69 -8.69 -0.42
N PHE A 191 -13.02 -9.02 -1.53
CA PHE A 191 -12.95 -8.17 -2.72
C PHE A 191 -13.03 -9.03 -3.98
N ASN A 192 -13.69 -8.55 -5.03
CA ASN A 192 -13.74 -9.28 -6.32
C ASN A 192 -12.50 -9.02 -7.19
N SER A 193 -11.69 -8.02 -6.83
CA SER A 193 -10.43 -7.66 -7.47
C SER A 193 -9.51 -7.01 -6.45
N ASN A 194 -8.20 -6.99 -6.71
CA ASN A 194 -7.26 -6.31 -5.83
C ASN A 194 -7.51 -4.78 -5.82
N PRO A 195 -7.96 -4.19 -4.70
CA PRO A 195 -8.35 -2.77 -4.67
C PRO A 195 -7.15 -1.82 -4.88
N LEU A 196 -5.93 -2.25 -4.57
CA LEU A 196 -4.71 -1.46 -4.81
C LEU A 196 -4.20 -1.54 -6.25
N LYS A 197 -4.80 -2.39 -7.09
CA LYS A 197 -4.46 -2.49 -8.53
C LYS A 197 -5.45 -1.72 -9.41
N ARG A 198 -6.38 -0.96 -8.82
CA ARG A 198 -7.26 -0.07 -9.59
C ARG A 198 -6.39 0.93 -10.38
N PRO A 199 -6.57 1.04 -11.71
CA PRO A 199 -5.79 1.95 -12.53
C PRO A 199 -6.11 3.41 -12.21
N TYR A 200 -5.12 4.28 -12.38
CA TYR A 200 -5.23 5.71 -12.18
C TYR A 200 -4.37 6.47 -13.19
N LEU A 201 -4.76 7.72 -13.43
CA LEU A 201 -3.99 8.72 -14.16
C LEU A 201 -3.41 9.71 -13.16
N SER A 202 -2.10 9.95 -13.23
CA SER A 202 -1.40 10.87 -12.34
C SER A 202 -0.82 12.04 -13.10
N VAL A 203 -1.22 13.26 -12.71
CA VAL A 203 -0.68 14.51 -13.27
C VAL A 203 0.45 15.02 -12.39
N CYS A 204 1.63 15.22 -12.98
CA CYS A 204 2.79 15.77 -12.29
C CYS A 204 2.59 17.27 -11.97
N ARG A 205 2.70 17.64 -10.69
CA ARG A 205 2.62 19.04 -10.20
C ARG A 205 3.99 19.66 -9.86
N SER A 206 5.09 19.00 -10.23
CA SER A 206 6.44 19.47 -9.94
C SER A 206 6.86 20.67 -10.80
N SER A 207 7.36 21.73 -10.17
CA SER A 207 7.96 22.86 -10.90
C SER A 207 9.31 22.56 -11.56
N ARG A 208 9.94 21.41 -11.26
CA ARG A 208 11.26 21.06 -11.81
C ARG A 208 11.25 20.98 -13.34
N CYS A 209 10.19 20.40 -13.91
CA CYS A 209 10.03 20.23 -15.35
C CYS A 209 8.92 21.10 -15.95
N TYR A 210 8.07 21.71 -15.10
CA TYR A 210 6.98 22.59 -15.52
C TYR A 210 6.86 23.81 -14.59
N PRO A 211 7.73 24.83 -14.76
CA PRO A 211 7.86 25.94 -13.82
C PRO A 211 6.57 26.72 -13.57
N SER A 212 5.67 26.81 -14.57
CA SER A 212 4.40 27.52 -14.45
C SER A 212 3.42 26.89 -13.45
N ARG A 213 3.61 25.62 -13.09
CA ARG A 213 2.72 24.82 -12.22
C ARG A 213 1.24 24.84 -12.66
N LYS A 214 0.94 25.18 -13.91
CA LYS A 214 -0.44 25.20 -14.45
C LYS A 214 -0.92 23.79 -14.82
N TRP A 215 -0.97 22.89 -13.86
CA TRP A 215 -1.37 21.49 -14.07
C TRP A 215 -2.90 21.30 -14.06
N GLN A 216 -3.63 22.24 -13.47
CA GLN A 216 -5.09 22.18 -13.27
C GLN A 216 -5.84 21.96 -14.59
N PRO A 217 -5.58 22.69 -15.70
CA PRO A 217 -6.32 22.48 -16.94
C PRO A 217 -6.12 21.08 -17.55
N ILE A 218 -5.03 20.39 -17.23
CA ILE A 218 -4.75 19.02 -17.67
C ILE A 218 -5.52 18.05 -16.79
N PHE A 219 -5.48 18.27 -15.47
CA PHE A 219 -6.22 17.48 -14.49
C PHE A 219 -7.73 17.55 -14.75
N ASP A 220 -8.28 18.73 -14.94
CA ASP A 220 -9.72 18.94 -15.19
C ASP A 220 -10.18 18.29 -16.50
N ALA A 221 -9.35 18.39 -17.55
CA ALA A 221 -9.60 17.74 -18.83
C ALA A 221 -9.61 16.21 -18.72
N LEU A 222 -8.63 15.62 -18.00
CA LEU A 222 -8.63 14.18 -17.72
C LEU A 222 -9.85 13.76 -16.91
N GLN A 223 -10.17 14.49 -15.84
CA GLN A 223 -11.30 14.17 -14.96
C GLN A 223 -12.63 14.21 -15.72
N THR A 224 -12.81 15.23 -16.57
CA THR A 224 -14.00 15.36 -17.43
C THR A 224 -14.06 14.20 -18.42
N ALA A 225 -12.96 13.91 -19.13
CA ALA A 225 -12.94 12.85 -20.14
C ALA A 225 -13.17 11.46 -19.53
N VAL A 226 -12.58 11.15 -18.37
CA VAL A 226 -12.80 9.89 -17.64
C VAL A 226 -14.26 9.77 -17.21
N LYS A 227 -14.83 10.84 -16.65
CA LYS A 227 -16.23 10.86 -16.20
C LYS A 227 -17.22 10.71 -17.36
N THR A 228 -17.01 11.43 -18.45
CA THR A 228 -17.85 11.34 -19.67
C THR A 228 -17.78 9.96 -20.31
N SER A 229 -16.65 9.28 -20.18
CA SER A 229 -16.44 7.94 -20.73
C SER A 229 -16.83 6.81 -19.77
N GLU A 230 -17.33 7.16 -18.56
CA GLU A 230 -17.73 6.21 -17.50
C GLU A 230 -16.62 5.20 -17.14
N LEU A 231 -15.36 5.61 -17.25
CA LEU A 231 -14.20 4.78 -16.92
C LEU A 231 -13.98 4.73 -15.41
N ASP A 232 -13.78 3.51 -14.88
CA ASP A 232 -13.49 3.26 -13.47
C ASP A 232 -12.02 3.55 -13.11
N ILE A 233 -11.54 4.75 -13.42
CA ILE A 233 -10.14 5.17 -13.27
C ILE A 233 -10.08 6.44 -12.42
N ASP A 234 -9.18 6.48 -11.43
CA ASP A 234 -8.98 7.68 -10.64
C ASP A 234 -8.06 8.67 -11.36
N VAL A 235 -8.36 9.97 -11.29
CA VAL A 235 -7.45 11.04 -11.72
C VAL A 235 -6.89 11.70 -10.48
N ILE A 236 -5.57 11.59 -10.31
CA ILE A 236 -4.85 12.09 -9.14
C ILE A 236 -3.74 13.04 -9.54
N THR A 237 -3.14 13.67 -8.54
CA THR A 237 -1.93 14.48 -8.73
C THR A 237 -0.76 13.87 -7.96
N SER A 238 0.43 13.89 -8.56
CA SER A 238 1.66 13.40 -7.93
C SER A 238 2.72 14.49 -7.83
N GLY A 239 3.69 14.29 -6.95
CA GLY A 239 4.95 15.02 -6.99
C GLY A 239 5.73 14.80 -8.29
N CYS A 240 7.04 15.00 -8.24
CA CYS A 240 7.91 14.80 -9.40
C CYS A 240 7.88 13.33 -9.86
N LEU A 241 7.58 13.10 -11.15
CA LEU A 241 7.63 11.77 -11.79
C LEU A 241 9.01 11.45 -12.39
N GLU A 242 10.03 12.25 -12.05
CA GLU A 242 11.43 12.07 -12.46
C GLU A 242 11.72 12.08 -13.98
N VAL A 243 10.72 12.41 -14.79
CA VAL A 243 10.87 12.69 -16.22
C VAL A 243 11.26 14.16 -16.44
N CYS A 244 12.50 14.49 -16.06
CA CYS A 244 12.99 15.86 -16.10
C CYS A 244 12.88 16.49 -17.50
N LYS A 245 12.57 17.80 -17.53
CA LYS A 245 12.48 18.67 -18.74
C LYS A 245 11.40 18.30 -19.78
N MET A 246 10.57 17.29 -19.55
CA MET A 246 9.51 16.88 -20.49
C MET A 246 8.08 17.26 -20.05
N GLY A 247 7.97 18.13 -19.04
CA GLY A 247 6.68 18.55 -18.49
C GLY A 247 5.79 19.31 -19.48
N PRO A 248 4.46 19.29 -19.28
CA PRO A 248 3.71 18.52 -18.27
C PRO A 248 3.72 17.00 -18.53
N VAL A 249 3.72 16.22 -17.44
CA VAL A 249 3.79 14.75 -17.50
C VAL A 249 2.53 14.13 -16.92
N VAL A 250 1.98 13.15 -17.61
CA VAL A 250 0.88 12.29 -17.14
C VAL A 250 1.36 10.85 -17.13
N PHE A 251 1.08 10.12 -16.06
CA PHE A 251 1.36 8.70 -15.93
C PHE A 251 0.05 7.92 -15.84
N TYR A 252 -0.10 6.87 -16.65
CA TYR A 252 -1.20 5.92 -16.54
C TYR A 252 -0.68 4.62 -15.91
N SER A 253 -1.23 4.24 -14.75
CA SER A 253 -0.75 3.10 -13.99
C SER A 253 -1.19 1.73 -14.54
N GLY A 254 -2.30 1.69 -15.30
CA GLY A 254 -2.88 0.43 -15.78
C GLY A 254 -1.95 -0.38 -16.69
N ASP A 255 -1.20 0.30 -17.56
CA ASP A 255 -0.20 -0.34 -18.43
C ASP A 255 1.20 0.29 -18.31
N ARG A 256 1.38 1.13 -17.30
CA ARG A 256 2.61 1.89 -17.02
C ARG A 256 3.05 2.72 -18.23
N THR A 257 2.18 3.58 -18.74
CA THR A 257 2.52 4.51 -19.82
C THR A 257 2.78 5.90 -19.29
N TRP A 258 3.85 6.56 -19.75
CA TRP A 258 4.10 7.97 -19.49
C TRP A 258 3.85 8.79 -20.75
N TYR A 259 3.19 9.92 -20.55
CA TYR A 259 2.95 10.95 -21.55
C TYR A 259 3.64 12.23 -21.16
N THR A 260 4.24 12.90 -22.14
CA THR A 260 4.97 14.15 -21.99
C THR A 260 4.37 15.25 -22.84
N ARG A 261 4.70 16.50 -22.55
CA ARG A 261 4.15 17.69 -23.24
C ARG A 261 2.62 17.68 -23.28
N VAL A 262 1.99 17.19 -22.21
CA VAL A 262 0.54 17.06 -22.15
C VAL A 262 -0.08 18.45 -21.98
N ASN A 263 -1.05 18.76 -22.83
CA ASN A 263 -1.98 19.88 -22.69
C ASN A 263 -3.42 19.32 -22.56
N SER A 264 -4.43 20.18 -22.42
CA SER A 264 -5.82 19.75 -22.25
C SER A 264 -6.37 18.92 -23.43
N ASP A 265 -5.92 19.18 -24.66
CA ASP A 265 -6.29 18.38 -25.84
C ASP A 265 -5.67 16.97 -25.76
N VAL A 266 -4.37 16.89 -25.51
CA VAL A 266 -3.65 15.62 -25.32
C VAL A 266 -4.26 14.83 -24.17
N ALA A 267 -4.68 15.48 -23.08
CA ALA A 267 -5.37 14.83 -21.97
C ALA A 267 -6.65 14.11 -22.41
N GLY A 268 -7.54 14.80 -23.16
CA GLY A 268 -8.75 14.18 -23.70
C GLY A 268 -8.42 13.01 -24.63
N ARG A 269 -7.39 13.16 -25.47
CA ARG A 269 -6.92 12.10 -26.38
C ARG A 269 -6.33 10.90 -25.63
N ILE A 270 -5.63 11.08 -24.51
CA ILE A 270 -5.16 9.96 -23.67
C ILE A 270 -6.35 9.09 -23.26
N VAL A 271 -7.46 9.69 -22.83
CA VAL A 271 -8.64 8.93 -22.42
C VAL A 271 -9.30 8.25 -23.63
N ASN A 272 -9.58 9.02 -24.68
CA ASN A 272 -10.36 8.53 -25.83
C ASN A 272 -9.60 7.55 -26.73
N GLU A 273 -8.33 7.84 -27.03
CA GLU A 273 -7.53 6.99 -27.93
C GLU A 273 -6.88 5.84 -27.16
N HIS A 274 -6.23 6.12 -26.02
CA HIS A 274 -5.48 5.08 -25.31
C HIS A 274 -6.38 4.25 -24.38
N LEU A 275 -7.09 4.87 -23.45
CA LEU A 275 -7.83 4.12 -22.43
C LEU A 275 -9.07 3.43 -23.00
N LEU A 276 -9.80 4.05 -23.93
CA LEU A 276 -10.97 3.45 -24.57
C LEU A 276 -10.62 2.58 -25.79
N ALA A 277 -9.81 3.11 -26.72
CA ALA A 277 -9.53 2.43 -27.98
C ALA A 277 -8.22 1.62 -27.98
N GLY A 278 -7.43 1.65 -26.91
CA GLY A 278 -6.17 0.91 -26.79
C GLY A 278 -5.00 1.49 -27.59
N VAL A 279 -5.16 2.68 -28.20
CA VAL A 279 -4.17 3.30 -29.09
C VAL A 279 -3.37 4.37 -28.35
N LYS A 280 -2.09 4.10 -28.11
CA LYS A 280 -1.18 5.04 -27.43
C LYS A 280 -0.80 6.22 -28.32
N LEU A 281 -0.68 7.41 -27.72
CA LEU A 281 -0.36 8.65 -28.42
C LEU A 281 1.16 8.72 -28.70
N SER A 282 1.60 8.14 -29.81
CA SER A 282 3.04 8.00 -30.17
C SER A 282 3.87 9.29 -30.08
N LYS A 283 3.29 10.45 -30.40
CA LYS A 283 3.99 11.75 -30.32
C LYS A 283 4.31 12.16 -28.88
N ASN A 284 3.51 11.74 -27.91
CA ASN A 284 3.61 12.13 -26.50
C ASN A 284 4.21 11.04 -25.62
N LEU A 285 4.35 9.81 -26.13
CA LEU A 285 4.90 8.67 -25.39
C LEU A 285 6.30 8.93 -24.84
N TYR A 286 6.52 8.38 -23.64
CA TYR A 286 7.82 8.35 -22.99
C TYR A 286 8.03 7.04 -22.21
N PRO A 287 9.22 6.43 -22.29
CA PRO A 287 10.28 6.69 -23.25
C PRO A 287 9.80 6.49 -24.70
N LYS A 288 10.58 6.94 -25.68
CA LYS A 288 10.30 6.66 -27.09
C LYS A 288 10.71 5.25 -27.48
#